data_AF-A0A7K2VF17-F1
#
_entry.id   AF-A0A7K2VF17-F1
#
_cell.length_a   1.000
_cell.length_b   1.000
_cell.length_c   1.000
_cell.angle_alpha   90.00
_cell.angle_beta   90.00
_cell.angle_gamma   90.00
#
_symmetry.space_group_name_H-M   'P 1'
#
loop_
_entity.id
_entity.type
_entity.pdbx_description
1 polymer ?
#
loop_
_entity_poly.entity_id
_entity_poly.type
_entity_poly.pdbx_seq_one_letter_code
_entity_poly.pdbx_strand_id
1 'polypeptide(L)'
;LVRYLEHECEPMLRGSYSEQTGRRLFGAAADLTRLAGWTSYDIAAHGLAQRYFVQALRLAQAAGDRAYGSYVLVTMSRQAVYLGHGREAVQLARVAQQGIGTGAAPVVQALLHAAEAR
;
A
#
# COMPACT_ATOMS: atom_id res chain seq x y z
N LEU A 1 14.44 -10.12 0.98
CA LEU A 1 13.13 -9.52 1.28
C LEU A 1 12.03 -10.56 1.38
N VAL A 2 11.61 -11.21 0.28
CA VAL A 2 10.53 -12.23 0.29
C VAL A 2 10.82 -13.39 1.26
N ARG A 3 12.04 -13.95 1.24
CA ARG A 3 12.45 -15.01 2.18
C ARG A 3 12.33 -14.59 3.65
N TYR A 4 12.64 -13.33 3.97
CA TYR A 4 12.53 -12.80 5.33
C TYR A 4 11.06 -12.60 5.74
N LEU A 5 10.20 -12.13 4.81
CA LEU A 5 8.76 -12.04 5.03
C LEU A 5 8.14 -13.42 5.36
N GLU A 6 8.51 -14.45 4.61
CA GLU A 6 7.95 -15.80 4.77
C GLU A 6 8.49 -16.53 6.02
N HIS A 7 9.79 -16.41 6.31
CA HIS A 7 10.42 -17.24 7.35
C HIS A 7 10.46 -16.56 8.71
N GLU A 8 10.58 -15.24 8.76
CA GLU A 8 10.78 -14.51 10.01
C GLU A 8 9.52 -13.71 10.38
N CYS A 9 8.90 -12.99 9.44
CA CYS A 9 7.74 -12.15 9.77
C CYS A 9 6.45 -12.95 9.99
N GLU A 10 6.15 -13.96 9.18
CA GLU A 10 4.89 -14.72 9.31
C GLU A 10 4.73 -15.41 10.68
N PRO A 11 5.74 -16.09 11.25
CA PRO A 11 5.64 -16.65 12.60
C PRO A 11 5.48 -15.57 13.68
N MET A 12 6.20 -14.45 13.55
CA MET A 12 6.08 -13.34 14.50
C MET A 12 4.69 -12.72 14.48
N LEU A 13 4.03 -12.60 13.32
CA LEU A 13 2.67 -12.07 13.24
C LEU A 13 1.62 -12.98 13.92
N ARG A 14 1.94 -14.25 14.17
CA ARG A 14 1.09 -15.22 14.89
C ARG A 14 1.39 -15.34 16.39
N GLY A 15 2.42 -14.66 16.90
CA GLY A 15 2.78 -14.66 18.31
C GLY A 15 1.82 -13.86 19.19
N SER A 16 1.86 -14.08 20.51
CA SER A 16 1.13 -13.25 21.49
C SER A 16 2.03 -12.12 22.01
N TYR A 17 1.60 -10.87 21.81
CA TYR A 17 2.29 -9.67 22.26
C TYR A 17 1.30 -8.68 22.88
N SER A 18 1.81 -7.63 23.51
CA SER A 18 0.99 -6.47 23.83
C SER A 18 0.44 -5.84 22.55
N GLU A 19 -0.72 -5.20 22.65
CA GLU A 19 -1.38 -4.53 21.53
C GLU A 19 -0.44 -3.50 20.84
N GLN A 20 0.34 -2.75 21.61
CA GLN A 20 1.32 -1.80 21.11
C GLN A 20 2.41 -2.48 20.26
N THR A 21 2.96 -3.60 20.76
CA THR A 21 4.01 -4.35 20.04
C THR A 21 3.45 -5.02 18.78
N GLY A 22 2.24 -5.58 18.87
CA GLY A 22 1.53 -6.15 17.72
C GLY A 22 1.36 -5.12 16.60
N ARG A 23 0.86 -3.92 16.91
CA ARG A 23 0.73 -2.83 15.92
C ARG A 23 2.05 -2.47 15.24
N ARG A 24 3.13 -2.33 16.01
CA ARG A 24 4.47 -2.02 15.46
C ARG A 24 4.96 -3.12 14.53
N LEU A 25 4.72 -4.38 14.89
CA LEU A 25 5.09 -5.53 14.07
C LEU A 25 4.31 -5.54 12.74
N PHE A 26 2.99 -5.32 12.78
CA PHE A 26 2.18 -5.19 11.56
C PHE A 26 2.65 -4.02 10.68
N GLY A 27 3.02 -2.88 11.27
CA GLY A 27 3.59 -1.74 10.53
C GLY A 27 4.90 -2.09 9.82
N ALA A 28 5.83 -2.73 10.51
CA ALA A 28 7.09 -3.18 9.92
C ALA A 28 6.88 -4.21 8.81
N ALA A 29 5.95 -5.16 9.00
CA ALA A 29 5.60 -6.14 7.98
C ALA A 29 4.94 -5.47 6.76
N ALA A 30 4.12 -4.44 6.95
CA ALA A 30 3.54 -3.65 5.87
C ALA A 30 4.63 -2.98 5.03
N ASP A 31 5.63 -2.38 5.68
CA ASP A 31 6.79 -1.77 5.02
C ASP A 31 7.60 -2.74 4.17
N LEU A 32 7.97 -3.87 4.74
CA LEU A 32 8.71 -4.90 4.02
C LEU A 32 7.91 -5.45 2.83
N THR A 33 6.61 -5.66 3.01
CA THR A 33 5.73 -6.14 1.94
C THR A 33 5.61 -5.11 0.81
N ARG A 34 5.50 -3.82 1.15
CA ARG A 34 5.48 -2.74 0.15
C ARG A 34 6.79 -2.68 -0.62
N LEU A 35 7.94 -2.85 0.04
CA LEU A 35 9.24 -2.89 -0.63
C LEU A 35 9.32 -4.07 -1.62
N ALA A 36 8.79 -5.25 -1.27
CA ALA A 36 8.68 -6.36 -2.22
C ALA A 36 7.78 -6.01 -3.43
N GLY A 37 6.72 -5.25 -3.19
CA GLY A 37 5.88 -4.67 -4.24
C GLY A 37 6.66 -3.76 -5.18
N TRP A 38 7.46 -2.83 -4.66
CA TRP A 38 8.31 -1.95 -5.46
C TRP A 38 9.36 -2.73 -6.26
N THR A 39 10.06 -3.69 -5.64
CA THR A 39 11.04 -4.51 -6.38
C THR A 39 10.39 -5.31 -7.51
N SER A 40 9.13 -5.74 -7.33
CA SER A 40 8.37 -6.43 -8.38
C SER A 40 7.93 -5.46 -9.48
N TYR A 41 7.59 -4.23 -9.11
CA TYR A 41 7.26 -3.16 -10.05
C TYR A 41 8.45 -2.82 -10.95
N ASP A 42 9.65 -2.69 -10.36
CA ASP A 42 10.87 -2.30 -11.07
C ASP A 42 11.30 -3.31 -12.14
N ILE A 43 10.95 -4.60 -11.95
CA ILE A 43 11.17 -5.67 -12.94
C ILE A 43 9.97 -5.89 -13.87
N ALA A 44 9.03 -4.94 -13.93
CA ALA A 44 7.79 -4.98 -14.70
C ALA A 44 6.83 -6.15 -14.36
N ALA A 45 7.00 -6.82 -13.21
CA ALA A 45 6.09 -7.83 -12.70
C ALA A 45 4.86 -7.17 -12.02
N HIS A 46 4.12 -6.35 -12.77
CA HIS A 46 3.09 -5.45 -12.22
C HIS A 46 1.94 -6.16 -11.49
N GLY A 47 1.51 -7.34 -11.97
CA GLY A 47 0.50 -8.14 -11.26
C GLY A 47 0.99 -8.65 -9.90
N LEU A 48 2.27 -9.02 -9.80
CA LEU A 48 2.88 -9.42 -8.53
C LEU A 48 3.05 -8.21 -7.60
N ALA A 49 3.48 -7.07 -8.15
CA ALA A 49 3.57 -5.82 -7.41
C ALA A 49 2.23 -5.43 -6.78
N GLN A 50 1.13 -5.51 -7.55
CA GLN A 50 -0.22 -5.21 -7.05
C GLN A 50 -0.63 -6.13 -5.90
N ARG A 51 -0.34 -7.43 -5.99
CA ARG A 51 -0.62 -8.40 -4.91
C ARG A 51 0.12 -8.03 -3.62
N TYR A 52 1.40 -7.66 -3.71
CA TYR A 52 2.16 -7.20 -2.56
C TYR A 52 1.63 -5.88 -1.99
N PHE A 53 1.25 -4.91 -2.82
CA PHE A 53 0.65 -3.67 -2.32
C PHE A 53 -0.68 -3.91 -1.60
N VAL A 54 -1.54 -4.81 -2.10
CA VAL A 54 -2.78 -5.20 -1.40
C VAL A 54 -2.48 -5.84 -0.05
N GLN A 55 -1.46 -6.70 0.02
CA GLN A 55 -1.05 -7.31 1.29
C GLN A 55 -0.49 -6.27 2.28
N ALA A 56 0.34 -5.34 1.81
CA ALA A 56 0.85 -4.23 2.62
C ALA A 56 -0.29 -3.35 3.16
N LEU A 57 -1.32 -3.09 2.36
CA LEU A 57 -2.51 -2.33 2.79
C LEU A 57 -3.25 -3.03 3.94
N ARG A 58 -3.44 -4.36 3.85
CA ARG A 58 -4.09 -5.15 4.92
C ARG A 58 -3.26 -5.13 6.21
N LEU A 59 -1.94 -5.22 6.10
CA LEU A 59 -1.03 -5.13 7.24
C LEU A 59 -1.06 -3.74 7.89
N ALA A 60 -1.12 -2.67 7.08
CA ALA A 60 -1.28 -1.31 7.57
C ALA A 60 -2.60 -1.11 8.34
N GLN A 61 -3.69 -1.71 7.85
CA GLN A 61 -4.98 -1.72 8.55
C GLN A 61 -4.88 -2.45 9.89
N ALA A 62 -4.21 -3.61 9.94
CA ALA A 62 -3.97 -4.35 11.19
C ALA A 62 -3.07 -3.57 12.17
N ALA A 63 -2.14 -2.76 11.66
CA ALA A 63 -1.33 -1.85 12.46
C ALA A 63 -2.10 -0.63 13.00
N GLY A 64 -3.29 -0.34 12.44
CA GLY A 64 -4.04 0.88 12.71
C GLY A 64 -3.45 2.14 12.05
N ASP A 65 -2.51 1.98 11.11
CA ASP A 65 -1.81 3.09 10.46
C ASP A 65 -2.54 3.54 9.18
N ARG A 66 -3.52 4.43 9.34
CA ARG A 66 -4.32 4.97 8.24
C ARG A 66 -3.51 5.82 7.27
N ALA A 67 -2.49 6.54 7.76
CA ALA A 67 -1.64 7.37 6.93
C ALA A 67 -0.82 6.49 5.98
N TYR A 68 -0.24 5.41 6.51
CA TYR A 68 0.51 4.45 5.73
C TYR A 68 -0.38 3.68 4.73
N GLY A 69 -1.56 3.24 5.14
CA GLY A 69 -2.53 2.63 4.23
C GLY A 69 -2.91 3.55 3.05
N SER A 70 -3.08 4.84 3.33
CA SER A 70 -3.38 5.85 2.29
C SER A 70 -2.20 6.06 1.34
N TYR A 71 -0.97 6.03 1.85
CA TYR A 71 0.23 6.05 1.02
C TYR A 71 0.33 4.83 0.07
N VAL A 72 -0.01 3.63 0.55
CA VAL A 72 -0.06 2.42 -0.30
C VAL A 72 -1.11 2.55 -1.40
N LEU A 73 -2.30 3.08 -1.09
CA LEU A 73 -3.36 3.33 -2.07
C LEU A 73 -2.94 4.33 -3.15
N VAL A 74 -2.23 5.40 -2.78
CA VAL A 74 -1.66 6.34 -3.77
C VAL A 74 -0.64 5.66 -4.67
N THR A 75 0.17 4.76 -4.13
CA THR A 75 1.13 3.97 -4.92
C THR A 75 0.41 3.08 -5.94
N MET A 76 -0.63 2.37 -5.52
CA MET A 76 -1.45 1.55 -6.43
C MET A 76 -2.16 2.42 -7.48
N SER A 77 -2.63 3.62 -7.11
CA SER A 77 -3.25 4.58 -8.04
C SER A 77 -2.26 5.00 -9.14
N ARG A 78 -1.01 5.32 -8.78
CA ARG A 78 0.05 5.62 -9.75
C ARG A 78 0.36 4.46 -10.69
N GLN A 79 0.41 3.23 -10.14
CA GLN A 79 0.56 2.02 -10.96
C GLN A 79 -0.60 1.88 -11.96
N ALA A 80 -1.84 2.09 -11.53
CA ALA A 80 -3.00 2.03 -12.40
C ALA A 80 -2.94 3.10 -13.52
N VAL A 81 -2.49 4.32 -13.25
CA VAL A 81 -2.25 5.34 -14.30
C VAL A 81 -1.22 4.85 -15.31
N TYR A 82 -0.08 4.34 -14.82
CA TYR A 82 1.00 3.83 -15.67
C TYR A 82 0.53 2.71 -16.61
N LEU A 83 -0.33 1.82 -16.11
CA LEU A 83 -0.92 0.72 -16.89
C LEU A 83 -2.12 1.12 -17.75
N GLY A 84 -2.54 2.38 -17.73
CA GLY A 84 -3.68 2.87 -18.51
C GLY A 84 -5.06 2.60 -17.88
N HIS A 85 -5.12 2.15 -16.62
CA HIS A 85 -6.35 1.86 -15.89
C HIS A 85 -6.88 3.12 -15.17
N GLY A 86 -7.27 4.15 -15.93
CA GLY A 86 -7.64 5.46 -15.37
C GLY A 86 -8.78 5.42 -14.33
N ARG A 87 -9.82 4.59 -14.55
CA ARG A 87 -10.94 4.45 -13.60
C ARG A 87 -10.49 3.89 -12.25
N GLU A 88 -9.66 2.84 -12.27
CA GLU A 88 -9.11 2.23 -11.06
C GLU A 88 -8.20 3.22 -10.30
N ALA A 89 -7.38 3.97 -11.04
CA ALA A 89 -6.52 5.00 -10.46
C ALA A 89 -7.32 6.04 -9.65
N VAL A 90 -8.42 6.55 -10.21
CA VAL A 90 -9.31 7.52 -9.54
C VAL A 90 -9.95 6.93 -8.29
N GLN A 91 -10.42 5.68 -8.37
CA GLN A 91 -11.03 5.01 -7.22
C GLN A 91 -10.04 4.86 -6.07
N LEU A 92 -8.83 4.36 -6.35
CA LEU A 92 -7.77 4.21 -5.35
C LEU A 92 -7.37 5.56 -4.73
N ALA A 93 -7.25 6.60 -5.56
CA ALA A 93 -6.97 7.97 -5.13
C ALA A 93 -8.03 8.52 -4.15
N ARG A 94 -9.32 8.33 -4.47
CA ARG A 94 -10.43 8.77 -3.61
C ARG A 94 -10.46 8.03 -2.27
N VAL A 95 -10.25 6.71 -2.28
CA VAL A 95 -10.17 5.93 -1.03
C VAL A 95 -8.99 6.39 -0.18
N ALA A 96 -7.84 6.70 -0.80
CA ALA A 96 -6.69 7.24 -0.08
C ALA A 96 -7.01 8.58 0.61
N GLN A 97 -7.74 9.49 -0.06
CA GLN A 97 -8.18 10.76 0.54
C GLN A 97 -9.09 10.54 1.74
N GLN A 98 -10.07 9.64 1.62
CA GLN A 98 -10.99 9.33 2.71
C GLN A 98 -10.25 8.81 3.96
N GLY A 99 -9.13 8.11 3.78
CA GLY A 99 -8.33 7.56 4.87
C GLY A 99 -7.57 8.59 5.72
N ILE A 100 -7.24 9.76 5.15
CA ILE A 100 -6.48 10.84 5.84
C ILE A 100 -7.28 12.15 6.02
N GLY A 101 -8.50 12.23 5.49
CA GLY A 101 -9.36 13.41 5.61
C GLY A 101 -8.91 14.59 4.73
N THR A 102 -9.17 15.82 5.18
CA THR A 102 -8.92 17.07 4.42
C THR A 102 -7.43 17.39 4.21
N GLY A 103 -6.52 16.63 4.81
CA GLY A 103 -5.08 16.66 4.52
C GLY A 103 -4.71 15.91 3.24
N ALA A 104 -5.55 15.98 2.20
CA ALA A 104 -5.34 15.28 0.94
C ALA A 104 -3.98 15.68 0.33
N ALA A 105 -3.05 14.73 0.24
CA ALA A 105 -1.72 14.98 -0.31
C ALA A 105 -1.84 15.52 -1.76
N PRO A 106 -1.07 16.55 -2.16
CA PRO A 106 -1.12 17.15 -3.51
C PRO A 106 -1.06 16.15 -4.67
N VAL A 107 -0.43 15.00 -4.45
CA VAL A 107 -0.40 13.86 -5.38
C VAL A 107 -1.79 13.38 -5.78
N VAL A 108 -2.78 13.41 -4.88
CA VAL A 108 -4.12 12.90 -5.20
C VAL A 108 -4.86 13.87 -6.11
N GLN A 109 -4.72 15.18 -5.88
CA GLN A 109 -5.28 16.20 -6.77
C GLN A 109 -4.68 16.10 -8.18
N ALA A 110 -3.35 15.94 -8.26
CA ALA A 110 -2.68 15.74 -9.54
C ALA A 110 -3.16 14.48 -10.29
N LEU A 111 -3.42 13.37 -9.58
CA LEU A 111 -3.92 12.13 -10.18
C LEU A 111 -5.37 12.24 -10.65
N LEU A 112 -6.22 12.96 -9.92
CA LEU A 112 -7.60 13.23 -10.34
C LEU A 112 -7.62 14.01 -11.65
N HIS A 113 -6.83 15.08 -11.76
CA HIS A 113 -6.72 15.86 -12.99
C HIS A 113 -6.11 15.06 -14.15
N ALA A 114 -5.10 14.22 -13.90
CA ALA A 114 -4.53 13.35 -14.93
C ALA A 114 -5.55 12.34 -15.48
N ALA A 115 -6.50 11.90 -14.66
CA ALA A 115 -7.57 11.00 -15.08
C ALA A 115 -8.73 11.73 -15.80
N GLU A 116 -9.00 12.99 -15.47
CA GLU A 116 -9.99 13.84 -16.16
C GLU A 116 -9.53 14.24 -17.56
N ALA A 117 -8.21 14.32 -17.79
CA ALA A 117 -7.62 14.71 -19.07
C ALA A 117 -7.60 13.59 -20.14
N ARG A 118 -8.19 12.41 -19.87
CA ARG A 118 -8.13 11.22 -20.72
C ARG A 118 -9.51 10.75 -21.16
#